data_AF-A0A2G3JED5-F1
#
_entry.id   AF-A0A2G3JED5-F1
#
_cell.length_a   1.000
_cell.length_b   1.000
_cell.length_c   1.000
_cell.angle_alpha   90.00
_cell.angle_beta   90.00
_cell.angle_gamma   90.00
#
_symmetry.space_group_name_H-M   'P 1'
#
loop_
_entity.id
_entity.type
_entity.pdbx_description
1 polymer ?
#
loop_
_entity_poly.entity_id
_entity_poly.type
_entity_poly.pdbx_seq_one_letter_code
_entity_poly.pdbx_strand_id
1 'polypeptide(L)'
;MSKDPKSCGYIFTVLLLAASASALATDAHKLSLAEARALAKNSFDYINTYKKPLGDNAVLNEEAMTHIFRSEKYRSLLNSWPPIFTDQPDAEKFVSCRNLLTSAQSYAITQQKYASDQLDEKFVISPRKQYKTDLKNCQKNLATTDAMFAQQTAAHNKEMIQKFGGVDCLTVLSLDKTTGKTIEMPKPNHCKK
;
A
#
# COMPACT_ATOMS: atom_id res chain seq x y z
N MET A 1 -22.29 29.50 32.04
CA MET A 1 -21.43 30.08 30.98
C MET A 1 -20.45 29.00 30.51
N SER A 2 -20.36 28.85 29.18
CA SER A 2 -19.25 28.33 28.35
C SER A 2 -18.62 26.94 28.56
N LYS A 3 -18.91 26.08 27.57
CA LYS A 3 -18.01 25.49 26.54
C LYS A 3 -16.91 24.48 26.93
N ASP A 4 -17.15 23.23 26.49
CA ASP A 4 -16.27 22.22 25.89
C ASP A 4 -15.09 22.75 25.01
N PRO A 5 -14.19 21.89 24.44
CA PRO A 5 -13.83 20.46 24.71
C PRO A 5 -12.30 20.23 24.71
N LYS A 6 -11.81 18.98 24.92
CA LYS A 6 -10.78 18.34 24.06
C LYS A 6 -10.42 16.89 24.42
N SER A 7 -10.64 16.03 23.41
CA SER A 7 -9.75 14.95 22.96
C SER A 7 -9.61 13.68 23.79
N CYS A 8 -10.56 12.75 23.60
CA CYS A 8 -10.31 11.32 23.83
C CYS A 8 -9.71 10.71 22.55
N GLY A 9 -8.41 10.46 22.58
CA GLY A 9 -7.74 9.57 21.62
C GLY A 9 -8.06 8.12 21.97
N TYR A 10 -8.76 7.42 21.07
CA TYR A 10 -8.97 5.97 21.17
C TYR A 10 -7.71 5.25 20.69
N ILE A 11 -6.92 4.74 21.64
CA ILE A 11 -5.85 3.77 21.36
C ILE A 11 -6.53 2.40 21.19
N PHE A 12 -6.70 1.97 19.94
CA PHE A 12 -7.06 0.59 19.61
C PHE A 12 -5.84 -0.31 19.90
N THR A 13 -5.91 -1.10 20.96
CA THR A 13 -4.96 -2.22 21.18
C THR A 13 -5.73 -3.51 20.90
N VAL A 14 -5.50 -4.11 19.73
CA VAL A 14 -5.97 -5.46 19.42
C VAL A 14 -4.91 -6.42 19.96
N LEU A 15 -5.23 -7.09 21.06
CA LEU A 15 -4.40 -8.14 21.65
C LEU A 15 -4.76 -9.47 20.96
N LEU A 16 -3.94 -9.93 20.02
CA LEU A 16 -4.02 -11.29 19.48
C LEU A 16 -3.06 -12.19 20.27
N LEU A 17 -3.60 -13.27 20.85
CA LEU A 17 -2.81 -14.31 21.51
C LEU A 17 -1.83 -14.96 20.51
N ALA A 18 -0.55 -14.96 20.88
CA ALA A 18 0.47 -15.80 20.27
C ALA A 18 0.50 -17.16 20.97
N ALA A 19 0.47 -18.24 20.18
CA ALA A 19 1.07 -19.52 20.54
C ALA A 19 1.99 -19.92 19.39
N SER A 20 3.28 -20.04 19.69
CA SER A 20 4.35 -20.35 18.74
C SER A 20 4.81 -21.80 18.93
N ALA A 21 4.94 -22.58 17.85
CA ALA A 21 6.01 -23.57 17.68
C ALA A 21 5.95 -24.25 16.29
N SER A 22 6.77 -23.69 15.39
CA SER A 22 7.62 -24.31 14.35
C SER A 22 7.28 -25.66 13.71
N ALA A 23 7.04 -25.63 12.40
CA ALA A 23 7.51 -26.68 11.48
C ALA A 23 8.06 -26.02 10.20
N LEU A 24 9.29 -26.38 9.83
CA LEU A 24 9.95 -25.94 8.61
C LEU A 24 9.15 -26.36 7.37
N ALA A 25 8.62 -25.37 6.67
CA ALA A 25 8.66 -25.29 5.23
C ALA A 25 9.17 -23.88 4.90
N THR A 26 10.07 -23.72 3.95
CA THR A 26 10.38 -22.40 3.39
C THR A 26 9.14 -21.90 2.63
N ASP A 27 8.16 -21.41 3.38
CA ASP A 27 7.05 -20.66 2.86
C ASP A 27 7.63 -19.33 2.39
N ALA A 28 7.91 -19.24 1.08
CA ALA A 28 8.23 -17.97 0.47
C ALA A 28 7.05 -17.05 0.75
N HIS A 29 7.24 -16.06 1.62
CA HIS A 29 6.19 -15.16 2.09
C HIS A 29 5.38 -14.62 0.89
N LYS A 30 4.16 -15.14 0.72
CA LYS A 30 3.22 -14.73 -0.32
C LYS A 30 2.36 -13.61 0.24
N LEU A 31 2.40 -12.43 -0.38
CA LEU A 31 1.57 -11.30 0.03
C LEU A 31 0.07 -11.62 -0.21
N SER A 32 -0.79 -11.26 0.73
CA SER A 32 -2.24 -11.17 0.46
C SER A 32 -2.54 -10.02 -0.50
N LEU A 33 -3.72 -10.00 -1.13
CA LEU A 33 -4.15 -8.89 -1.98
C LEU A 33 -4.07 -7.52 -1.27
N ALA A 34 -4.42 -7.47 0.02
CA ALA A 34 -4.37 -6.24 0.81
C ALA A 34 -2.93 -5.76 1.06
N GLU A 35 -2.02 -6.69 1.37
CA GLU A 35 -0.60 -6.38 1.56
C GLU A 35 0.07 -5.98 0.25
N ALA A 36 -0.21 -6.71 -0.84
CA ALA A 36 0.28 -6.38 -2.18
C ALA A 36 -0.20 -5.00 -2.62
N ARG A 37 -1.46 -4.64 -2.34
CA ARG A 37 -2.01 -3.31 -2.60
C ARG A 37 -1.31 -2.24 -1.76
N ALA A 38 -1.13 -2.46 -0.47
CA ALA A 38 -0.44 -1.51 0.41
C ALA A 38 1.00 -1.25 -0.05
N LEU A 39 1.72 -2.32 -0.41
CA LEU A 39 3.08 -2.24 -0.93
C LEU A 39 3.13 -1.56 -2.30
N ALA A 40 2.18 -1.85 -3.19
CA ALA A 40 2.02 -1.18 -4.48
C ALA A 40 1.83 0.33 -4.31
N LYS A 41 0.94 0.72 -3.40
CA LYS A 41 0.66 2.13 -3.10
C LYS A 41 1.91 2.82 -2.55
N ASN A 42 2.58 2.20 -1.59
CA ASN A 42 3.81 2.76 -1.00
C ASN A 42 4.92 2.93 -2.06
N SER A 43 5.06 1.96 -2.97
CA SER A 43 6.02 2.01 -4.07
C SER A 43 5.69 3.14 -5.06
N PHE A 44 4.42 3.27 -5.44
CA PHE A 44 3.94 4.34 -6.31
C PHE A 44 4.14 5.72 -5.67
N ASP A 45 3.73 5.89 -4.43
CA ASP A 45 3.84 7.16 -3.70
C ASP A 45 5.30 7.59 -3.53
N TYR A 46 6.21 6.64 -3.28
CA TYR A 46 7.64 6.91 -3.20
C TYR A 46 8.16 7.50 -4.51
N ILE A 47 7.91 6.84 -5.64
CA ILE A 47 8.37 7.32 -6.95
C ILE A 47 7.65 8.62 -7.36
N ASN A 48 6.35 8.74 -7.06
CA ASN A 48 5.57 9.92 -7.40
C ASN A 48 6.03 11.18 -6.63
N THR A 49 6.55 11.01 -5.41
CA THR A 49 7.22 12.10 -4.66
C THR A 49 8.37 12.71 -5.45
N TYR A 50 9.09 11.89 -6.22
CA TYR A 50 10.23 12.31 -7.04
C TYR A 50 9.89 12.42 -8.53
N LYS A 51 8.60 12.51 -8.90
CA LYS A 51 8.17 12.59 -10.31
C LYS A 51 8.74 13.79 -11.05
N LYS A 52 8.85 14.94 -10.38
CA LYS A 52 9.40 16.16 -10.98
C LYS A 52 10.88 16.01 -11.35
N PRO A 53 11.78 15.60 -10.42
CA PRO A 53 13.18 15.35 -10.78
C PRO A 53 13.39 14.09 -11.64
N LEU A 54 12.40 13.20 -11.75
CA LEU A 54 12.35 12.11 -12.73
C LEU A 54 11.56 12.48 -14.01
N GLY A 55 11.28 13.78 -14.20
CA GLY A 55 10.54 14.31 -15.33
C GLY A 55 11.38 14.32 -16.62
N ASP A 56 10.73 14.67 -17.73
CA ASP A 56 11.39 14.70 -19.04
C ASP A 56 12.60 15.64 -19.03
N ASN A 57 13.77 15.08 -19.36
CA ASN A 57 15.07 15.75 -19.42
C ASN A 57 15.63 16.25 -18.07
N ALA A 58 14.96 15.97 -16.95
CA ALA A 58 15.52 16.27 -15.64
C ALA A 58 16.71 15.32 -15.37
N VAL A 59 17.83 15.90 -14.94
CA VAL A 59 19.03 15.14 -14.59
C VAL A 59 19.18 15.19 -13.08
N LEU A 60 19.12 14.02 -12.44
CA LEU A 60 19.46 13.89 -11.03
C LEU A 60 20.98 13.96 -10.88
N ASN A 61 21.46 14.85 -10.01
CA ASN A 61 22.85 14.85 -9.60
C ASN A 61 23.15 13.63 -8.69
N GLU A 62 24.44 13.37 -8.43
CA GLU A 62 24.86 12.18 -7.67
C GLU A 62 24.30 12.14 -6.24
N GLU A 63 24.19 13.30 -5.58
CA GLU A 63 23.60 13.43 -4.25
C GLU A 63 22.13 13.03 -4.26
N ALA A 64 21.33 13.55 -5.21
CA ALA A 64 19.92 13.22 -5.33
C ALA A 64 19.71 11.76 -5.76
N MET A 65 20.57 11.21 -6.62
CA MET A 65 20.58 9.78 -6.95
C MET A 65 20.81 8.92 -5.71
N THR A 66 21.76 9.30 -4.85
CA THR A 66 22.05 8.61 -3.59
C THR A 66 20.87 8.73 -2.63
N HIS A 67 20.32 9.93 -2.45
CA HIS A 67 19.18 10.18 -1.57
C HIS A 67 17.91 9.43 -2.01
N ILE A 68 17.69 9.27 -3.32
CA ILE A 68 16.47 8.61 -3.83
C ILE A 68 16.66 7.10 -3.93
N PHE A 69 17.73 6.61 -4.55
CA PHE A 69 17.87 5.20 -4.94
C PHE A 69 18.83 4.39 -4.07
N ARG A 70 19.59 5.03 -3.17
CA ARG A 70 20.39 4.34 -2.14
C ARG A 70 19.81 4.49 -0.74
N SER A 71 18.67 5.16 -0.59
CA SER A 71 18.01 5.29 0.71
C SER A 71 17.50 3.94 1.23
N GLU A 72 17.46 3.82 2.55
CA GLU A 72 16.91 2.64 3.22
C GLU A 72 15.45 2.43 2.84
N LYS A 73 14.68 3.51 2.67
CA LYS A 73 13.27 3.43 2.25
C LYS A 73 13.12 2.79 0.88
N TYR A 74 13.94 3.19 -0.11
CA TYR A 74 13.88 2.59 -1.44
C TYR A 74 14.29 1.11 -1.43
N ARG A 75 15.37 0.78 -0.70
CA ARG A 75 15.84 -0.60 -0.56
C ARG A 75 14.82 -1.49 0.14
N SER A 76 14.21 -1.00 1.23
CA SER A 76 13.13 -1.68 1.93
C SER A 76 11.96 -1.96 1.00
N LEU A 77 11.49 -0.96 0.25
CA LEU A 77 10.39 -1.15 -0.72
C LEU A 77 10.73 -2.20 -1.77
N LEU A 78 11.93 -2.18 -2.36
CA LEU A 78 12.37 -3.19 -3.32
C LEU A 78 12.41 -4.59 -2.71
N ASN A 79 12.94 -4.73 -1.50
CA ASN A 79 13.13 -6.02 -0.83
C ASN A 79 11.83 -6.59 -0.27
N SER A 80 10.83 -5.75 0.02
CA SER A 80 9.51 -6.17 0.46
C SER A 80 8.70 -6.85 -0.65
N TRP A 81 9.10 -6.70 -1.92
CA TRP A 81 8.47 -7.40 -3.03
C TRP A 81 9.01 -8.84 -3.13
N PRO A 82 8.16 -9.88 -2.98
CA PRO A 82 8.60 -11.25 -3.11
C PRO A 82 8.99 -11.57 -4.57
N PRO A 83 9.90 -12.53 -4.81
CA PRO A 83 10.29 -12.94 -6.15
C PRO A 83 9.17 -13.68 -6.91
N ILE A 84 8.29 -14.37 -6.18
CA ILE A 84 7.10 -15.06 -6.72
C ILE A 84 5.87 -14.35 -6.15
N PHE A 85 5.06 -13.79 -7.04
CA PHE A 85 3.95 -12.90 -6.69
C PHE A 85 2.68 -13.69 -6.43
N THR A 86 2.67 -14.47 -5.35
CA THR A 86 1.44 -15.04 -4.76
C THR A 86 0.71 -16.04 -5.67
N ASP A 87 -0.24 -16.82 -5.14
CA ASP A 87 -1.12 -17.66 -5.97
C ASP A 87 -2.40 -16.89 -6.40
N GLN A 88 -2.41 -15.56 -6.25
CA GLN A 88 -3.56 -14.70 -6.50
C GLN A 88 -3.34 -13.84 -7.75
N PRO A 89 -4.07 -14.09 -8.86
CA PRO A 89 -3.96 -13.32 -10.10
C PRO A 89 -4.19 -11.81 -9.93
N ASP A 90 -5.00 -11.41 -8.95
CA ASP A 90 -5.25 -10.01 -8.65
C ASP A 90 -4.06 -9.32 -7.98
N ALA A 91 -3.24 -10.04 -7.23
CA ALA A 91 -2.02 -9.50 -6.63
C ALA A 91 -0.88 -9.41 -7.65
N GLU A 92 -0.83 -10.30 -8.65
CA GLU A 92 0.13 -10.20 -9.78
C GLU A 92 -0.01 -8.90 -10.56
N LYS A 93 -1.21 -8.30 -10.59
CA LYS A 93 -1.44 -6.98 -11.21
C LYS A 93 -0.56 -5.89 -10.59
N PHE A 94 -0.10 -6.05 -9.35
CA PHE A 94 0.76 -5.07 -8.69
C PHE A 94 2.25 -5.18 -9.04
N VAL A 95 2.68 -6.19 -9.82
CA VAL A 95 4.06 -6.32 -10.31
C VAL A 95 4.52 -5.06 -11.04
N SER A 96 3.62 -4.35 -11.74
CA SER A 96 3.95 -3.10 -12.41
C SER A 96 4.46 -2.01 -11.45
N CYS A 97 4.07 -2.04 -10.17
CA CYS A 97 4.56 -1.11 -9.15
C CYS A 97 5.96 -1.48 -8.63
N ARG A 98 6.31 -2.77 -8.62
CA ARG A 98 7.70 -3.23 -8.41
C ARG A 98 8.57 -2.83 -9.60
N ASN A 99 8.09 -3.07 -10.82
CA ASN A 99 8.80 -2.71 -12.04
C ASN A 99 9.06 -1.21 -12.10
N LEU A 100 8.09 -0.38 -11.70
CA LEU A 100 8.22 1.07 -11.60
C LEU A 100 9.43 1.50 -10.77
N LEU A 101 9.70 0.86 -9.62
CA LEU A 101 10.89 1.16 -8.81
C LEU A 101 12.17 0.95 -9.64
N THR A 102 12.28 -0.23 -10.25
CA THR A 102 13.46 -0.62 -11.03
C THR A 102 13.66 0.19 -12.31
N SER A 103 12.58 0.50 -13.03
CA SER A 103 12.64 1.28 -14.27
C SER A 103 12.88 2.77 -14.00
N ALA A 104 12.38 3.32 -12.89
CA ALA A 104 12.72 4.67 -12.44
C ALA A 104 14.22 4.80 -12.14
N GLN A 105 14.80 3.86 -11.40
CA GLN A 105 16.24 3.86 -11.11
C GLN A 105 17.07 3.71 -12.40
N SER A 106 16.68 2.78 -13.27
CA SER A 106 17.38 2.56 -14.54
C SER A 106 17.32 3.78 -15.45
N TYR A 107 16.15 4.43 -15.55
CA TYR A 107 15.99 5.68 -16.29
C TYR A 107 16.87 6.78 -15.72
N ALA A 108 16.86 6.98 -14.40
CA ALA A 108 17.66 8.00 -13.74
C ALA A 108 19.17 7.82 -13.95
N ILE A 109 19.69 6.59 -13.81
CA ILE A 109 21.10 6.27 -14.07
C ILE A 109 21.45 6.57 -15.54
N THR A 110 20.58 6.15 -16.48
CA THR A 110 20.83 6.33 -17.91
C THR A 110 20.81 7.81 -18.30
N GLN A 111 19.87 8.58 -17.75
CA GLN A 111 19.74 10.01 -17.97
C GLN A 111 20.94 10.78 -17.40
N GLN A 112 21.48 10.37 -16.24
CA GLN A 112 22.71 10.92 -15.68
C GLN A 112 23.91 10.68 -16.60
N LYS A 113 24.08 9.46 -17.10
CA LYS A 113 25.17 9.11 -18.03
C LYS A 113 25.09 9.90 -19.34
N TYR A 114 23.89 10.04 -19.89
CA TYR A 114 23.62 10.88 -21.06
C TYR A 114 24.01 12.34 -20.81
N ALA A 115 23.62 12.92 -19.69
CA ALA A 115 23.94 14.30 -19.35
C ALA A 115 25.43 14.55 -19.08
N SER A 116 26.18 13.51 -18.69
CA SER A 116 27.64 13.57 -18.52
C SER A 116 28.44 13.34 -19.81
N ASP A 117 27.79 13.40 -20.98
CA ASP A 117 28.36 13.12 -22.32
C ASP A 117 28.92 11.70 -22.51
N GLN A 118 28.58 10.76 -21.62
CA GLN A 118 29.07 9.38 -21.65
C GLN A 118 28.11 8.42 -22.37
N LEU A 119 26.96 8.89 -22.85
CA LEU A 119 25.94 8.04 -23.47
C LEU A 119 25.18 8.81 -24.57
N ASP A 120 24.90 8.14 -25.69
CA ASP A 120 24.05 8.66 -26.78
C ASP A 120 22.56 8.66 -26.35
N GLU A 121 21.79 9.66 -26.80
CA GLU A 121 20.36 9.81 -26.49
C GLU A 121 19.54 8.55 -26.81
N LYS A 122 19.92 7.80 -27.87
CA LYS A 122 19.21 6.58 -28.26
C LYS A 122 19.10 5.55 -27.12
N PHE A 123 20.05 5.56 -26.19
CA PHE A 123 20.05 4.66 -25.03
C PHE A 123 19.12 5.13 -23.90
N VAL A 124 18.73 6.41 -23.89
CA VAL A 124 17.80 6.99 -22.90
C VAL A 124 16.35 6.76 -23.29
N ILE A 125 16.06 6.70 -24.60
CA ILE A 125 14.69 6.60 -25.13
C ILE A 125 13.94 5.39 -24.58
N SER A 126 14.58 4.21 -24.61
CA SER A 126 13.94 2.96 -24.17
C SER A 126 13.67 2.95 -22.65
N PRO A 127 14.66 3.24 -21.77
CA PRO A 127 14.42 3.38 -20.33
C PRO A 127 13.35 4.41 -19.97
N ARG A 128 13.34 5.58 -20.65
CA ARG A 128 12.30 6.61 -20.45
C ARG A 128 10.91 6.08 -20.78
N LYS A 129 10.77 5.38 -21.91
CA LYS A 129 9.51 4.77 -22.34
C LYS A 129 9.05 3.70 -21.34
N GLN A 130 9.96 2.86 -20.85
CA GLN A 130 9.65 1.83 -19.87
C GLN A 130 9.18 2.44 -18.55
N TYR A 131 9.91 3.43 -18.01
CA TYR A 131 9.51 4.17 -16.81
C TYR A 131 8.09 4.75 -16.94
N LYS A 132 7.80 5.45 -18.06
CA LYS A 132 6.47 6.02 -18.31
C LYS A 132 5.38 4.96 -18.40
N THR A 133 5.69 3.81 -18.99
CA THR A 133 4.77 2.67 -19.12
C THR A 133 4.47 2.07 -17.76
N ASP A 134 5.48 1.79 -16.96
CA ASP A 134 5.32 1.23 -15.62
C ASP A 134 4.60 2.19 -14.68
N LEU A 135 4.88 3.50 -14.77
CA LEU A 135 4.19 4.52 -14.00
C LEU A 135 2.67 4.49 -14.28
N LYS A 136 2.31 4.47 -15.57
CA LYS A 136 0.91 4.40 -16.01
C LYS A 136 0.25 3.08 -15.59
N ASN A 137 0.95 1.95 -15.76
CA ASN A 137 0.42 0.64 -15.42
C ASN A 137 0.21 0.48 -13.91
N CYS A 138 1.17 0.90 -13.09
CA CYS A 138 1.03 0.89 -11.64
C CYS A 138 -0.14 1.76 -11.18
N GLN A 139 -0.25 3.00 -11.70
CA GLN A 139 -1.38 3.88 -11.39
C GLN A 139 -2.73 3.26 -11.77
N LYS A 140 -2.82 2.67 -12.98
CA LYS A 140 -4.05 2.02 -13.47
C LYS A 140 -4.46 0.84 -12.60
N ASN A 141 -3.49 -0.01 -12.24
CA ASN A 141 -3.74 -1.21 -11.45
C ASN A 141 -4.16 -0.85 -10.02
N LEU A 142 -3.52 0.17 -9.41
CA LEU A 142 -3.97 0.73 -8.14
C LEU A 142 -5.42 1.24 -8.22
N ALA A 143 -5.75 2.06 -9.21
CA ALA A 143 -7.10 2.62 -9.35
C ALA A 143 -8.17 1.53 -9.57
N THR A 144 -7.85 0.50 -10.36
CA THR A 144 -8.77 -0.61 -10.64
C THR A 144 -9.03 -1.43 -9.38
N THR A 145 -7.98 -1.77 -8.64
CA THR A 145 -8.12 -2.55 -7.41
C THR A 145 -8.79 -1.75 -6.30
N ASP A 146 -8.51 -0.43 -6.19
CA ASP A 146 -9.20 0.47 -5.26
C ASP A 146 -10.71 0.49 -5.51
N ALA A 147 -11.12 0.55 -6.78
CA ALA A 147 -12.53 0.48 -7.15
C ALA A 147 -13.16 -0.88 -6.78
N MET A 148 -12.44 -1.99 -6.97
CA MET A 148 -12.90 -3.32 -6.55
C MET A 148 -13.11 -3.41 -5.03
N PHE A 149 -12.14 -2.93 -4.23
CA PHE A 149 -12.27 -2.88 -2.77
C PHE A 149 -13.44 -2.00 -2.31
N ALA A 150 -13.64 -0.86 -2.96
CA ALA A 150 -14.77 0.03 -2.67
C ALA A 150 -16.12 -0.65 -2.96
N GLN A 151 -16.22 -1.37 -4.09
CA GLN A 151 -17.42 -2.13 -4.45
C GLN A 151 -17.69 -3.28 -3.47
N GLN A 152 -16.66 -4.05 -3.09
CA GLN A 152 -16.79 -5.11 -2.09
C GLN A 152 -17.24 -4.56 -0.73
N THR A 153 -16.67 -3.43 -0.31
CA THR A 153 -17.07 -2.75 0.94
C THR A 153 -18.51 -2.27 0.87
N ALA A 154 -18.93 -1.68 -0.26
CA ALA A 154 -20.31 -1.23 -0.46
C ALA A 154 -21.31 -2.40 -0.48
N ALA A 155 -20.95 -3.52 -1.12
CA ALA A 155 -21.77 -4.73 -1.16
C ALA A 155 -21.91 -5.34 0.24
N HIS A 156 -20.80 -5.46 0.98
CA HIS A 156 -20.80 -5.91 2.36
C HIS A 156 -21.66 -5.00 3.24
N ASN A 157 -21.46 -3.68 3.17
CA ASN A 157 -22.26 -2.73 3.95
C ASN A 157 -23.76 -2.83 3.62
N LYS A 158 -24.12 -2.99 2.33
CA LYS A 158 -25.50 -3.19 1.92
C LYS A 158 -26.09 -4.48 2.51
N GLU A 159 -25.33 -5.57 2.51
CA GLU A 159 -25.73 -6.83 3.13
C GLU A 159 -25.92 -6.67 4.64
N MET A 160 -25.00 -5.97 5.32
CA MET A 160 -25.07 -5.71 6.77
C MET A 160 -26.27 -4.84 7.13
N ILE A 161 -26.58 -3.82 6.32
CA ILE A 161 -27.78 -3.00 6.47
C ILE A 161 -29.05 -3.85 6.26
N GLN A 162 -29.06 -4.72 5.25
CA GLN A 162 -30.20 -5.58 4.98
C GLN A 162 -30.46 -6.59 6.10
N LYS A 163 -29.40 -7.26 6.58
CA LYS A 163 -29.51 -8.32 7.59
C LYS A 163 -29.62 -7.80 9.03
N PHE A 164 -28.89 -6.73 9.37
CA PHE A 164 -28.72 -6.28 10.76
C PHE A 164 -29.18 -4.83 11.00
N GLY A 165 -29.49 -4.06 9.95
CA GLY A 165 -29.79 -2.63 10.06
C GLY A 165 -28.57 -1.71 10.01
N GLY A 166 -27.36 -2.28 9.91
CA GLY A 166 -26.09 -1.57 9.82
C GLY A 166 -24.96 -2.36 10.47
N VAL A 167 -23.71 -1.95 10.24
CA VAL A 167 -22.54 -2.57 10.90
C VAL A 167 -22.49 -2.21 12.38
N ASP A 168 -22.96 -1.02 12.72
CA ASP A 168 -23.18 -0.50 14.08
C ASP A 168 -24.28 -1.26 14.85
N CYS A 169 -25.07 -2.08 14.16
CA CYS A 169 -26.10 -2.94 14.75
C CYS A 169 -25.62 -4.34 15.10
N LEU A 170 -24.34 -4.65 14.80
CA LEU A 170 -23.72 -5.87 15.29
C LEU A 170 -23.56 -5.84 16.81
N THR A 171 -23.68 -7.01 17.42
CA THR A 171 -23.36 -7.20 18.84
C THR A 171 -21.88 -6.94 19.04
N VAL A 172 -21.56 -5.84 19.71
CA VAL A 172 -20.18 -5.52 20.12
C VAL A 172 -20.00 -5.93 21.57
N LEU A 173 -19.05 -6.82 21.80
CA LEU A 173 -18.65 -7.21 23.14
C LEU A 173 -17.53 -6.27 23.63
N SER A 174 -17.70 -5.71 24.81
CA SER A 174 -16.73 -4.84 25.48
C SER A 174 -16.34 -5.45 26.82
N LEU A 175 -15.17 -5.08 27.34
CA LEU A 175 -14.75 -5.46 28.69
C LEU A 175 -15.15 -4.35 29.67
N ASP A 176 -15.96 -4.70 30.66
CA ASP A 176 -16.26 -3.81 31.77
C ASP A 176 -14.99 -3.58 32.59
N LYS A 177 -14.52 -2.33 32.64
CA LYS A 177 -13.24 -1.96 33.28
C LYS A 177 -13.24 -2.12 34.80
N THR A 178 -14.41 -2.26 35.41
CA THR A 178 -14.61 -2.34 36.86
C THR A 178 -14.72 -3.79 37.33
N THR A 179 -15.36 -4.64 36.53
CA THR A 179 -15.67 -6.03 36.88
C THR A 179 -14.84 -7.04 36.09
N GLY A 180 -14.15 -6.62 35.03
CA GLY A 180 -13.35 -7.48 34.15
C GLY A 180 -14.20 -8.43 33.29
N LYS A 181 -15.53 -8.32 33.32
CA LYS A 181 -16.43 -9.19 32.57
C LYS A 181 -16.71 -8.64 31.18
N THR A 182 -16.90 -9.54 30.23
CA THR A 182 -17.40 -9.18 28.91
C THR A 182 -18.87 -8.78 29.00
N ILE A 183 -19.21 -7.59 28.51
CA ILE A 183 -20.55 -7.05 28.43
C ILE A 183 -20.92 -6.77 26.97
N GLU A 184 -22.17 -6.99 26.59
CA GLU A 184 -22.69 -6.55 25.29
C GLU A 184 -22.99 -5.06 25.34
N MET A 185 -22.50 -4.32 24.35
CA MET A 185 -22.81 -2.91 24.20
C MET A 185 -24.26 -2.73 23.72
N PRO A 186 -25.00 -1.73 24.25
CA PRO A 186 -26.35 -1.45 23.80
C PRO A 186 -26.36 -1.08 22.32
N LYS A 187 -27.21 -1.74 21.55
CA LYS A 187 -27.39 -1.47 20.12
C LYS A 187 -28.16 -0.17 19.89
N PRO A 188 -27.83 0.59 18.84
CA PRO A 188 -28.61 1.76 18.43
C PRO A 188 -30.10 1.46 18.20
N ASN A 189 -30.97 2.45 18.45
CA ASN A 189 -32.43 2.29 18.34
C ASN A 189 -32.93 2.01 16.92
N HIS A 190 -32.16 2.33 15.88
CA HIS A 190 -32.50 2.05 14.48
C HIS A 190 -32.15 0.63 14.03
N CYS A 191 -31.55 -0.17 14.91
CA CYS A 191 -31.17 -1.54 14.60
C CYS A 191 -32.38 -2.46 14.54
N LYS A 192 -32.34 -3.40 13.59
CA LYS A 192 -33.41 -4.40 13.46
C LYS A 192 -33.38 -5.33 14.67
N LYS A 193 -34.55 -5.61 15.24
CA LYS A 193 -34.74 -6.56 16.34
C LYS A 193 -34.54 -7.99 15.86
#